data_AF-A0A023HBJ9-F1
#
_entry.id   AF-A0A023HBJ9-F1
#
_cell.length_a   1.000
_cell.length_b   1.000
_cell.length_c   1.000
_cell.angle_alpha   90.00
_cell.angle_beta   90.00
_cell.angle_gamma   90.00
#
_symmetry.space_group_name_H-M   'P 1'
#
loop_
_entity.id
_entity.type
_entity.pdbx_description
1 polymer ?
#
loop_
_entity_poly.entity_id
_entity_poly.type
_entity_poly.pdbx_seq_one_letter_code
_entity_poly.pdbx_strand_id
1 'polypeptide(L)' 'MTKHTLSNKTRYSILKLSGFRARMATPQGRKTIKNRRKKGRKILAIRR' A
#
# COMPACT_ATOMS: atom_id res chain seq x y z
N MET A 1 9.40 -26.91 7.73
CA MET A 1 8.86 -25.57 7.38
C MET A 1 9.57 -24.53 8.22
N THR A 2 10.36 -23.64 7.61
CA THR A 2 11.00 -22.52 8.31
C THR A 2 10.14 -21.27 8.17
N LYS A 3 10.20 -20.36 9.15
CA LYS A 3 9.43 -19.12 9.12
C LYS A 3 10.04 -18.14 8.11
N HIS A 4 9.24 -17.68 7.15
CA HIS A 4 9.65 -16.65 6.18
C HIS A 4 9.04 -15.26 6.51
N THR A 5 9.66 -14.19 6.00
CA THR A 5 9.32 -12.80 6.34
C THR A 5 8.01 -12.30 5.71
N LEU A 6 7.65 -12.82 4.53
CA LEU A 6 6.35 -12.58 3.92
C LEU A 6 5.32 -13.53 4.56
N SER A 7 4.86 -13.14 5.74
CA SER A 7 3.76 -13.81 6.44
C SER A 7 2.48 -13.75 5.61
N ASN A 8 1.69 -14.84 5.62
CA ASN A 8 0.35 -14.98 5.03
C ASN A 8 -0.68 -14.10 5.76
N LYS A 9 -0.43 -12.79 5.86
CA LYS A 9 -1.37 -11.82 6.41
C LYS A 9 -2.62 -11.82 5.53
N THR A 10 -3.78 -11.77 6.18
CA THR A 10 -5.05 -11.68 5.47
C THR A 10 -5.08 -10.45 4.56
N ARG A 11 -5.82 -10.54 3.46
CA ARG A 11 -6.00 -9.44 2.50
C ARG A 11 -6.45 -8.15 3.18
N TYR A 12 -7.31 -8.28 4.19
CA TYR A 12 -7.77 -7.18 5.05
C TYR A 12 -6.61 -6.46 5.76
N SER A 13 -5.69 -7.22 6.36
CA SER A 13 -4.53 -6.66 7.07
C SER A 13 -3.61 -5.88 6.14
N ILE A 14 -3.41 -6.39 4.92
CA ILE A 14 -2.60 -5.74 3.88
C ILE A 14 -3.26 -4.43 3.41
N LEU A 15 -4.58 -4.44 3.20
CA LEU A 15 -5.33 -3.26 2.78
C LEU A 15 -5.39 -2.17 3.86
N LYS A 16 -5.49 -2.54 5.14
CA LYS A 16 -5.43 -1.59 6.26
C LYS A 16 -4.08 -0.87 6.31
N LEU A 17 -2.99 -1.57 6.00
CA LEU A 17 -1.63 -1.01 6.04
C LEU A 17 -1.28 -0.22 4.77
N SER A 18 -1.60 -0.76 3.59
CA SER A 18 -1.05 -0.30 2.30
C SER A 18 -2.10 0.06 1.24
N GLY A 19 -3.39 -0.02 1.58
CA GLY A 19 -4.47 0.36 0.67
C GLY A 19 -4.50 1.87 0.38
N PHE A 20 -5.23 2.26 -0.66
CA PHE A 20 -5.31 3.67 -1.09
C PHE A 20 -5.79 4.61 0.03
N ARG A 21 -6.84 4.21 0.76
CA ARG A 21 -7.37 5.00 1.89
C ARG A 21 -6.33 5.18 3.00
N ALA A 22 -5.58 4.13 3.33
CA ALA A 22 -4.50 4.19 4.32
C ALA A 22 -3.41 5.18 3.90
N ARG A 23 -3.08 5.24 2.60
CA ARG A 23 -2.14 6.23 2.06
C ARG A 23 -2.69 7.67 2.12
N MET A 24 -3.99 7.86 1.95
CA MET A 24 -4.58 9.20 1.99
C MET A 24 -4.70 9.76 3.43
N ALA A 25 -4.74 8.90 4.44
CA ALA A 25 -4.89 9.30 5.84
C ALA A 25 -3.67 10.07 6.41
N THR A 26 -2.46 9.80 5.91
CA THR A 26 -1.23 10.43 6.44
C THR A 26 -0.63 11.44 5.44
N PRO A 27 0.04 12.51 5.91
CA PRO A 27 0.76 13.45 5.04
C PRO A 27 1.81 12.75 4.15
N GLN A 28 2.55 11.79 4.71
CA GLN A 28 3.60 11.04 4.01
C GLN A 28 3.00 10.10 2.96
N GLY A 29 1.87 9.47 3.25
CA GLY A 29 1.15 8.64 2.29
C GLY A 29 0.61 9.46 1.11
N ARG A 30 0.10 10.67 1.36
CA ARG A 30 -0.30 11.61 0.30
C ARG A 30 0.88 11.98 -0.61
N LYS A 31 2.06 12.28 -0.03
CA LYS A 31 3.30 12.53 -0.80
C LYS A 31 3.69 11.32 -1.66
N THR A 32 3.56 10.11 -1.13
CA THR A 32 3.82 8.87 -1.88
C THR A 32 2.92 8.76 -3.10
N ILE A 33 1.61 8.97 -2.96
CA ILE A 33 0.65 8.92 -4.08
C ILE A 33 0.94 10.01 -5.11
N LYS A 34 1.26 11.24 -4.68
CA LYS A 34 1.67 12.33 -5.57
C LYS A 34 2.88 11.94 -6.43
N ASN A 35 3.92 11.38 -5.83
CA ASN A 35 5.11 10.94 -6.55
C ASN A 35 4.81 9.79 -7.52
N ARG A 36 3.94 8.85 -7.14
CA ARG A 36 3.53 7.74 -8.02
C ARG A 36 2.73 8.21 -9.22
N ARG A 37 1.85 9.21 -9.04
CA ARG A 37 1.12 9.88 -10.13
C ARG A 37 2.07 10.64 -11.05
N LYS A 38 3.01 11.42 -10.50
CA LYS A 38 4.04 12.13 -11.28
C LYS A 38 4.86 11.16 -12.14
N LYS A 39 5.18 9.98 -11.63
CA LYS A 39 5.88 8.92 -12.38
C LYS A 39 4.99 8.20 -13.41
N GLY A 40 3.66 8.39 -13.40
CA GLY A 40 2.75 7.70 -14.32
C GLY A 40 2.53 6.22 -14.00
N ARG A 41 2.64 5.81 -12.73
CA ARG A 41 2.40 4.39 -12.35
C ARG A 41 0.93 4.03 -12.57
N LYS A 42 0.67 2.99 -13.38
CA LYS A 42 -0.69 2.44 -13.63
C LYS A 42 -1.44 2.09 -12.33
N ILE A 43 -0.73 1.52 -11.35
CA ILE A 43 -1.31 1.15 -10.05
C ILE A 43 -0.69 2.03 -8.96
N LEU A 44 -1.52 2.79 -8.23
CA LEU A 44 -1.04 3.75 -7.23
C LEU A 44 -0.93 3.16 -5.82
N ALA A 45 -1.78 2.20 -5.47
CA ALA A 45 -1.78 1.48 -4.20
C ALA A 45 -2.33 0.06 -4.40
N ILE A 46 -2.30 -0.77 -3.35
CA ILE A 46 -2.85 -2.13 -3.42
C ILE A 46 -4.35 -2.06 -3.71
N ARG A 47 -4.79 -2.77 -4.74
CA ARG A 47 -6.20 -2.91 -5.12
C ARG A 47 -6.91 -3.84 -4.15
N ARG A 48 -8.20 -3.59 -3.93
CA ARG A 48 -9.06 -4.56 -3.23
C ARG A 48 -9.18 -5.81 -4.09
#